data_AF-A0A1H8XNR3-F1
#
_entry.id   AF-A0A1H8XNR3-F1
#
_cell.length_a   1.000
_cell.length_b   1.000
_cell.length_c   1.000
_cell.angle_alpha   90.00
_cell.angle_beta   90.00
_cell.angle_gamma   90.00
#
_symmetry.space_group_name_H-M   'P 1'
#
loop_
_entity.id
_entity.type
_entity.pdbx_description
1 polymer ?
#
loop_
_entity_poly.entity_id
_entity_poly.type
_entity_poly.pdbx_seq_one_letter_code
_entity_poly.pdbx_strand_id
1 'polypeptide(L)'
;MPVDHRDAIHERRPAFTERQSAFVERQDGAWRVLPIEGRFELVYEDGNGAWSVRRLQARELKIGPGRVLVCGTDRDRDGYRGFRADRIHRLTDRDTGEQVEHNILDWLTRRAEAARRARAAALRRKTLPEAARPKADRPGGKARAA
;
A
#
# COMPACT_ATOMS: atom_id res chain seq x y z
N MET A 1 -24.43 33.56 -21.44
CA MET A 1 -23.13 32.89 -21.69
C MET A 1 -22.99 31.76 -20.68
N PRO A 2 -23.11 30.48 -21.07
CA PRO A 2 -22.99 29.36 -20.14
C PRO A 2 -21.53 28.97 -19.97
N VAL A 3 -21.08 28.75 -18.74
CA VAL A 3 -19.84 28.03 -18.45
C VAL A 3 -20.20 26.73 -17.73
N ASP A 4 -19.94 25.63 -18.44
CA ASP A 4 -19.90 24.26 -17.93
C ASP A 4 -18.77 24.13 -16.89
N HIS A 5 -19.07 23.60 -15.71
CA HIS A 5 -18.07 23.08 -14.78
C HIS A 5 -18.61 21.83 -14.09
N ARG A 6 -18.58 20.74 -14.85
CA ARG A 6 -18.47 19.40 -14.29
C ARG A 6 -17.12 19.29 -13.56
N ASP A 7 -17.11 18.49 -12.50
CA ASP A 7 -15.94 18.00 -11.74
C ASP A 7 -15.73 18.61 -10.35
N ALA A 8 -16.67 18.34 -9.44
CA ALA A 8 -16.39 18.29 -8.01
C ALA A 8 -17.22 17.17 -7.35
N ILE A 9 -16.84 15.91 -7.58
CA ILE A 9 -17.36 14.79 -6.79
C ILE A 9 -16.63 14.79 -5.43
N HIS A 10 -17.04 15.68 -4.53
CA HIS A 10 -16.66 15.66 -3.12
C HIS A 10 -17.70 14.84 -2.32
N GLU A 11 -17.70 13.52 -2.49
CA GLU A 11 -18.38 12.65 -1.53
C GLU A 11 -17.44 12.41 -0.34
N ARG A 12 -17.65 13.22 0.70
CA ARG A 12 -17.00 13.09 2.00
C ARG A 12 -17.47 11.81 2.67
N ARG A 13 -16.79 10.68 2.41
CA ARG A 13 -17.07 9.39 3.05
C ARG A 13 -16.58 9.38 4.51
N PRO A 14 -17.29 8.71 5.44
CA PRO A 14 -16.92 8.68 6.86
C PRO A 14 -15.62 7.89 7.08
N ALA A 15 -14.65 8.55 7.74
CA ALA A 15 -13.26 8.11 7.95
C ALA A 15 -13.06 6.79 8.73
N PHE A 16 -14.13 6.17 9.23
CA PHE A 16 -14.06 4.94 10.05
C PHE A 16 -14.08 3.67 9.18
N THR A 17 -14.93 3.62 8.16
CA THR A 17 -15.01 2.48 7.22
C THR A 17 -13.78 2.43 6.29
N GLU A 18 -13.25 3.60 5.94
CA GLU A 18 -12.10 3.76 5.05
C GLU A 18 -10.80 3.18 5.64
N ARG A 19 -10.67 3.20 6.98
CA ARG A 19 -9.53 2.59 7.67
C ARG A 19 -9.53 1.08 7.42
N GLN A 20 -10.61 0.35 7.71
CA GLN A 20 -10.64 -1.11 7.52
C GLN A 20 -10.50 -1.53 6.04
N SER A 21 -11.06 -0.77 5.10
CA SER A 21 -10.99 -1.08 3.66
C SER A 21 -9.64 -0.81 3.01
N ALA A 22 -8.83 0.10 3.57
CA ALA A 22 -7.44 0.29 3.13
C ALA A 22 -6.54 -0.91 3.47
N PHE A 23 -7.04 -1.83 4.31
CA PHE A 23 -6.26 -2.97 4.78
C PHE A 23 -6.45 -4.28 4.00
N VAL A 24 -7.29 -4.31 2.97
CA VAL A 24 -7.55 -5.53 2.17
C VAL A 24 -7.56 -5.17 0.69
N GLU A 25 -7.18 -6.13 -0.17
CA GLU A 25 -7.37 -5.98 -1.62
C GLU A 25 -8.86 -5.76 -1.92
N ARG A 26 -9.17 -4.81 -2.79
CA ARG A 26 -10.54 -4.53 -3.24
C ARG A 26 -10.61 -4.11 -4.70
N GLN A 27 -11.79 -4.23 -5.28
CA GLN A 27 -12.13 -3.63 -6.57
C GLN A 27 -12.86 -2.30 -6.31
N ASP A 28 -12.50 -1.27 -7.06
CA ASP A 28 -13.08 0.08 -7.00
C ASP A 28 -13.39 0.54 -8.44
N GLY A 29 -14.55 0.10 -8.94
CA GLY A 29 -14.88 0.22 -10.36
C GLY A 29 -13.86 -0.51 -11.25
N ALA A 30 -13.21 0.21 -12.17
CA ALA A 30 -12.17 -0.32 -13.04
C ALA A 30 -10.78 -0.44 -12.35
N TRP A 31 -10.68 -0.10 -11.06
CA TRP A 31 -9.42 -0.13 -10.33
C TRP A 31 -9.31 -1.37 -9.46
N ARG A 32 -8.19 -2.07 -9.60
CA ARG A 32 -7.73 -3.03 -8.60
C ARG A 32 -6.91 -2.27 -7.55
N VAL A 33 -7.34 -2.33 -6.30
CA VAL A 33 -6.64 -1.67 -5.19
C VAL A 33 -5.95 -2.73 -4.35
N LEU A 34 -4.61 -2.68 -4.34
CA LEU A 34 -3.78 -3.53 -3.49
C LEU A 34 -3.36 -2.77 -2.25
N PRO A 35 -3.24 -3.46 -1.11
CA PRO A 35 -2.62 -2.86 0.05
C PRO A 35 -1.12 -2.68 -0.16
N ILE A 36 -0.60 -1.53 0.26
CA ILE A 36 0.85 -1.32 0.36
C ILE A 36 1.12 -0.57 1.66
N GLU A 37 2.19 -0.94 2.35
CA GLU A 37 2.63 -0.27 3.57
C GLU A 37 4.07 0.18 3.38
N GLY A 38 4.33 1.43 3.75
CA GLY A 38 5.66 1.98 3.80
C GLY A 38 5.66 3.49 3.97
N ARG A 39 6.77 4.02 4.49
CA ARG A 39 7.11 5.44 4.39
C ARG A 39 8.03 5.64 3.19
N PHE A 40 7.53 6.29 2.15
CA PHE A 40 8.29 6.51 0.93
C PHE A 40 8.68 7.98 0.77
N GLU A 41 9.88 8.20 0.26
CA GLU A 41 10.30 9.49 -0.27
C GLU A 41 10.38 9.37 -1.79
N LEU A 42 9.66 10.23 -2.51
CA LEU A 42 9.52 10.18 -3.96
C LEU A 42 10.16 11.41 -4.58
N VAL A 43 11.07 11.23 -5.53
CA VAL A 43 11.42 12.28 -6.49
C VAL A 43 10.39 12.20 -7.62
N TYR A 44 9.49 13.18 -7.65
CA TYR A 44 8.27 13.15 -8.44
C TYR A 44 8.19 14.33 -9.40
N GLU A 45 7.84 14.02 -10.64
CA GLU A 45 7.49 15.00 -11.67
C GLU A 45 5.97 15.14 -11.78
N ASP A 46 5.45 16.35 -11.64
CA ASP A 46 4.02 16.59 -11.75
C ASP A 46 3.51 16.69 -13.20
N GLY A 47 2.24 17.04 -13.39
CA GLY A 47 1.65 17.18 -14.74
C GLY A 47 2.20 18.34 -15.56
N ASN A 48 2.85 19.30 -14.92
CA ASN A 48 3.44 20.47 -15.56
C ASN A 48 4.95 20.30 -15.78
N GLY A 49 5.50 19.11 -15.48
CA GLY A 49 6.93 18.84 -15.56
C GLY A 49 7.73 19.39 -14.38
N ALA A 50 7.09 19.85 -13.29
CA ALA A 50 7.80 20.37 -12.14
C ALA A 50 8.26 19.25 -11.23
N TRP A 51 9.55 19.30 -10.85
CA TRP A 51 10.20 18.29 -10.01
C TRP A 51 10.03 18.64 -8.53
N SER A 52 9.77 17.61 -7.73
CA SER A 52 9.61 17.79 -6.29
C SER A 52 9.90 16.53 -5.50
N VAL A 53 10.35 16.70 -4.26
CA VAL A 53 10.42 15.61 -3.30
C VAL A 53 9.10 15.53 -2.53
N ARG A 54 8.58 14.31 -2.35
CA ARG A 54 7.32 14.04 -1.65
C ARG A 54 7.50 12.95 -0.61
N ARG A 55 7.10 13.22 0.62
CA ARG A 55 7.11 12.25 1.73
C ARG A 55 5.73 11.63 1.90
N LEU A 56 5.61 10.36 1.52
CA LEU A 56 4.35 9.63 1.45
C LEU A 56 4.28 8.55 2.53
N GLN A 57 3.27 8.62 3.39
CA GLN A 57 2.83 7.47 4.18
C GLN A 57 1.89 6.62 3.31
N ALA A 58 2.46 5.64 2.59
CA ALA A 58 1.74 4.84 1.62
C ALA A 58 0.75 3.88 2.30
N ARG A 59 -0.40 3.67 1.64
CA ARG A 59 -1.49 2.81 2.11
C ARG A 59 -2.06 1.92 1.01
N GLU A 60 -2.12 2.42 -0.22
CA GLU A 60 -2.74 1.70 -1.34
C GLU A 60 -1.91 1.82 -2.60
N LEU A 61 -1.90 0.75 -3.40
CA LEU A 61 -1.46 0.76 -4.78
C LEU A 61 -2.69 0.53 -5.66
N LYS A 62 -3.10 1.55 -6.41
CA LYS A 62 -4.25 1.45 -7.33
C LYS A 62 -3.74 1.16 -8.74
N ILE A 63 -4.20 0.06 -9.32
CA ILE A 63 -3.88 -0.38 -10.67
C ILE A 63 -5.14 -0.23 -11.51
N GLY A 64 -5.10 0.63 -12.53
CA GLY A 64 -6.23 0.90 -13.41
C GLY A 64 -5.80 0.98 -14.87
N PRO A 65 -6.75 1.26 -15.78
CA PRO A 65 -6.47 1.31 -17.21
C PRO A 65 -5.42 2.39 -17.53
N GLY A 66 -4.24 1.97 -17.98
CA GLY A 66 -3.16 2.84 -18.43
C GLY A 66 -2.42 3.63 -17.35
N ARG A 67 -2.67 3.38 -16.05
CA ARG A 67 -1.98 4.08 -14.96
C ARG A 67 -1.99 3.31 -13.65
N VAL A 68 -0.92 3.49 -12.89
CA VAL A 68 -0.76 2.96 -11.53
C VAL A 68 -0.47 4.10 -10.58
N LEU A 69 -1.15 4.13 -9.45
CA LEU A 69 -1.03 5.15 -8.41
C LEU A 69 -0.57 4.54 -7.11
N VAL A 70 0.52 5.06 -6.52
CA VAL A 70 0.82 4.84 -5.10
C VAL A 70 0.13 5.94 -4.29
N CYS A 71 -0.76 5.54 -3.40
CA CYS A 71 -1.65 6.43 -2.67
C CYS A 71 -1.40 6.35 -1.17
N GLY A 72 -1.55 7.49 -0.50
CA GLY A 72 -1.28 7.63 0.91
C GLY A 72 -1.37 9.06 1.39
N THR A 73 -1.00 9.29 2.64
CA THR A 73 -0.94 10.64 3.19
C THR A 73 0.38 11.29 2.80
N ASP A 74 0.32 12.32 1.96
CA ASP A 74 1.43 13.22 1.66
C ASP A 74 1.68 14.11 2.88
N ARG A 75 2.86 13.96 3.49
CA ARG A 75 3.26 14.66 4.71
C ARG A 75 3.67 16.11 4.44
N ASP A 76 4.03 16.45 3.21
CA ASP A 76 4.46 17.80 2.86
C ASP A 76 3.25 18.70 2.56
N ARG A 77 2.10 18.11 2.22
CA ARG A 77 0.84 18.82 1.94
C ARG A 77 -0.34 18.39 2.82
N ASP A 78 -0.06 17.64 3.88
CA ASP A 78 -0.99 17.10 4.88
C ASP A 78 -2.34 16.61 4.31
N GLY A 79 -2.28 15.73 3.30
CA GLY A 79 -3.48 15.28 2.61
C GLY A 79 -3.32 13.93 1.93
N TYR A 80 -4.43 13.22 1.75
CA TYR A 80 -4.43 11.97 0.99
C TYR A 80 -4.27 12.26 -0.51
N ARG A 81 -3.28 11.64 -1.14
CA ARG A 81 -2.94 11.85 -2.56
C ARG A 81 -2.52 10.55 -3.23
N GLY A 82 -2.70 10.51 -4.55
CA GLY A 82 -2.17 9.45 -5.41
C GLY A 82 -1.08 9.97 -6.32
N PHE A 83 0.06 9.31 -6.34
CA PHE A 83 1.19 9.63 -7.21
C PHE A 83 1.32 8.59 -8.31
N ARG A 84 1.38 9.05 -9.55
CA ARG A 84 1.59 8.22 -10.73
C ARG A 84 2.96 7.54 -10.68
N ALA A 85 2.97 6.21 -10.69
CA ALA A 85 4.20 5.42 -10.60
C ALA A 85 5.17 5.72 -11.76
N ASP A 86 4.63 5.99 -12.95
CA ASP A 86 5.40 6.34 -14.15
C ASP A 86 6.07 7.72 -14.10
N ARG A 87 5.72 8.56 -13.12
CA ARG A 87 6.33 9.89 -12.92
C ARG A 87 7.23 9.98 -11.69
N ILE A 88 7.51 8.83 -11.08
CA ILE A 88 8.47 8.73 -9.99
C ILE A 88 9.83 8.43 -10.63
N HIS A 89 10.76 9.36 -10.49
CA HIS A 89 12.13 9.20 -10.96
C HIS A 89 12.99 8.42 -9.96
N ARG A 90 12.65 8.53 -8.66
CA ARG A 90 13.31 7.80 -7.59
C ARG A 90 12.36 7.58 -6.43
N LEU A 91 12.41 6.38 -5.87
CA LEU A 91 11.71 5.98 -4.66
C LEU A 91 12.73 5.55 -3.61
N THR A 92 12.63 6.09 -2.41
CA THR A 92 13.36 5.60 -1.24
C THR A 92 12.36 5.05 -0.24
N ASP A 93 12.47 3.76 0.10
CA ASP A 93 11.77 3.16 1.22
C ASP A 93 12.47 3.56 2.52
N ARG A 94 11.85 4.45 3.30
CA ARG A 94 12.39 4.97 4.56
C ARG A 94 12.32 3.95 5.69
N ASP A 95 11.56 2.86 5.53
CA ASP A 95 11.49 1.80 6.53
C ASP A 95 12.65 0.81 6.39
N THR A 96 13.15 0.59 5.16
CA THR A 96 14.26 -0.35 4.88
C THR A 96 15.57 0.36 4.52
N GLY A 97 15.52 1.61 4.10
CA GLY A 97 16.64 2.34 3.50
C GLY A 97 16.88 2.02 2.01
N GLU A 98 16.06 1.16 1.40
CA GLU A 98 16.21 0.77 -0.01
C GLU A 98 15.90 1.94 -0.95
N GLN A 99 16.77 2.16 -1.94
CA GLN A 99 16.59 3.17 -2.97
C GLN A 99 16.41 2.52 -4.34
N VAL A 100 15.43 3.00 -5.10
CA VAL A 100 15.00 2.43 -6.38
C VAL A 100 14.84 3.56 -7.39
N GLU A 101 15.62 3.52 -8.46
CA GLU A 101 15.58 4.49 -9.58
C GLU A 101 15.03 3.86 -10.87
N HIS A 102 15.03 2.53 -10.96
CA HIS A 102 14.58 1.78 -12.12
C HIS A 102 13.53 0.74 -11.73
N ASN A 103 12.64 0.39 -12.66
CA ASN A 103 11.58 -0.60 -12.45
C ASN A 103 10.73 -0.31 -11.20
N ILE A 104 10.49 0.98 -10.91
CA ILE A 104 9.76 1.45 -9.73
C ILE A 104 8.34 0.86 -9.70
N LEU A 105 7.70 0.73 -10.86
CA LEU A 105 6.39 0.09 -10.96
C LEU A 105 6.42 -1.38 -10.51
N ASP A 106 7.41 -2.15 -10.97
CA ASP A 106 7.55 -3.56 -10.59
C ASP A 106 7.91 -3.70 -9.12
N TRP A 107 8.75 -2.81 -8.61
CA TRP A 107 9.09 -2.75 -7.19
C TRP A 107 7.84 -2.48 -6.33
N LEU A 108 7.05 -1.45 -6.67
CA LEU A 108 5.80 -1.12 -5.97
C LEU A 108 4.80 -2.29 -6.01
N THR A 109 4.68 -2.93 -7.16
CA THR A 109 3.78 -4.08 -7.34
C THR A 109 4.21 -5.24 -6.45
N ARG A 110 5.50 -5.61 -6.46
CA ARG A 110 6.03 -6.66 -5.57
C ARG A 110 5.84 -6.32 -4.09
N ARG A 111 6.07 -5.06 -3.70
CA ARG A 111 5.87 -4.58 -2.33
C ARG A 111 4.40 -4.72 -1.90
N ALA A 112 3.46 -4.31 -2.75
CA ALA A 112 2.03 -4.43 -2.49
C ALA A 112 1.56 -5.89 -2.42
N GLU A 113 2.06 -6.75 -3.31
CA GLU A 113 1.73 -8.17 -3.28
C GLU A 113 2.29 -8.89 -2.04
N ALA A 114 3.47 -8.52 -1.58
CA ALA A 114 4.04 -9.00 -0.33
C ALA A 114 3.14 -8.61 0.86
N ALA A 115 2.71 -7.34 0.93
CA ALA A 115 1.78 -6.87 1.96
C ALA A 115 0.44 -7.61 1.91
N ARG A 116 -0.14 -7.81 0.72
CA ARG A 116 -1.36 -8.61 0.54
C ARG A 116 -1.19 -10.02 1.09
N ARG A 117 -0.12 -10.72 0.70
CA ARG A 117 0.14 -12.11 1.13
C ARG A 117 0.34 -12.21 2.64
N ALA A 118 1.11 -11.29 3.23
CA ALA A 118 1.33 -11.24 4.67
C ALA A 118 0.00 -11.07 5.44
N ARG A 119 -0.88 -10.18 4.97
CA ARG A 119 -2.18 -9.96 5.60
C ARG A 119 -3.13 -11.15 5.41
N ALA A 120 -3.18 -11.75 4.22
CA ALA A 120 -3.95 -12.96 3.99
C ALA A 120 -3.51 -14.10 4.92
N ALA A 121 -2.20 -14.27 5.13
CA ALA A 121 -1.66 -15.24 6.08
C ALA A 121 -2.05 -14.91 7.53
N ALA A 122 -2.00 -13.64 7.93
CA ALA A 122 -2.41 -13.20 9.26
C ALA A 122 -3.91 -13.44 9.53
N LEU A 123 -4.77 -13.20 8.55
CA LEU A 123 -6.21 -13.49 8.65
C LEU A 123 -6.46 -14.99 8.79
N ARG A 124 -5.82 -15.83 7.96
CA ARG A 124 -5.94 -17.30 8.06
C ARG A 124 -5.57 -17.81 9.45
N ARG A 125 -4.46 -17.32 10.02
CA ARG A 125 -4.01 -17.70 11.38
C ARG A 125 -5.03 -17.34 12.47
N LYS A 126 -5.77 -16.24 12.30
CA LYS A 126 -6.81 -15.80 13.24
C LYS A 126 -8.10 -16.62 13.12
N THR A 127 -8.43 -17.10 11.92
CA THR A 127 -9.65 -17.87 11.66
C THR A 127 -9.49 -19.39 11.84
N LEU A 128 -8.25 -19.91 11.87
CA LEU A 128 -7.99 -21.33 12.10
C LEU A 128 -8.41 -21.74 13.53
N PRO A 129 -9.25 -22.79 13.70
CA PRO A 129 -9.57 -23.34 15.01
C PRO A 129 -8.29 -23.78 15.73
N GLU A 130 -8.25 -23.62 17.05
CA GLU A 130 -7.07 -23.83 17.89
C GLU A 130 -6.43 -25.22 17.72
N ALA A 131 -7.23 -26.23 17.36
CA ALA A 131 -6.79 -27.60 17.08
C ALA A 131 -5.91 -27.77 15.82
N ALA A 132 -5.93 -26.81 14.89
CA ALA A 132 -5.16 -26.85 13.64
C ALA A 132 -3.87 -26.01 13.67
N ARG A 133 -3.54 -25.42 14.82
CA ARG A 133 -2.27 -24.70 15.00
C ARG A 133 -1.13 -25.71 15.13
N PRO A 134 -0.03 -25.60 14.36
CA PRO A 134 1.08 -26.53 14.49
C PRO A 134 1.63 -26.42 15.91
N LYS A 135 1.65 -27.53 16.65
CA LYS A 135 2.27 -27.60 17.97
C LYS A 135 3.74 -27.23 17.78
N ALA A 136 4.15 -26.12 18.40
CA ALA A 136 5.56 -25.82 18.56
C ALA A 136 6.21 -27.03 19.23
N ASP A 137 7.22 -27.59 18.56
CA ASP A 137 7.93 -28.79 18.96
C ASP A 137 8.49 -28.56 20.37
N ARG A 138 7.92 -29.25 21.36
CA ARG A 138 8.38 -29.16 22.75
C ARG A 138 9.68 -29.96 22.82
N PRO A 139 10.85 -29.37 23.11
CA PRO A 139 12.08 -30.14 23.23
C PRO A 139 11.90 -31.17 24.35
N GLY A 140 12.12 -32.43 23.97
CA GLY A 140 11.76 -33.60 24.76
C GLY A 140 12.40 -33.60 26.13
N GLY A 141 11.56 -33.80 27.15
CA GLY A 141 12.01 -34.29 28.44
C GLY A 141 12.58 -35.69 28.26
N LYS A 142 13.90 -35.83 28.37
CA LYS A 142 14.50 -37.13 28.70
C LYS A 142 14.51 -37.27 30.22
N ALA A 143 13.49 -37.94 30.72
CA ALA A 143 13.64 -38.75 31.91
C ALA A 143 14.71 -39.82 31.62
N ARG A 144 15.72 -39.92 32.48
CA ARG A 144 16.36 -41.20 32.77
C ARG A 144 16.62 -41.30 34.26
N ALA A 145 15.91 -42.25 34.85
CA ALA A 145 16.24 -42.89 36.10
C ALA A 145 17.49 -43.77 35.93
N ALA A 146 18.36 -43.74 36.94
CA ALA A 146 19.06 -44.88 37.54
C ALA A 146 19.94 -44.32 38.67
#